data_AF-A0A447CQC0-F1
#
_entry.id   AF-A0A447CQC0-F1
#
_cell.length_a   1.000
_cell.length_b   1.000
_cell.length_c   1.000
_cell.angle_alpha   90.00
_cell.angle_beta   90.00
_cell.angle_gamma   90.00
#
_symmetry.space_group_name_H-M   'P 1'
#
loop_
_entity.id
_entity.type
_entity.pdbx_description
1 polymer ?
#
loop_
_entity_poly.entity_id
_entity_poly.type
_entity_poly.pdbx_seq_one_letter_code
_entity_poly.pdbx_strand_id
1 'polypeptide(L)'
;MANATDLVTELPFVPFKQRNAAIDSLFYDTKALTPEELGRLSPLIDHEGSIVVVPPAASGRPIRRYRTALRFMNREGGTVRAFVLAGVGSSVVGTAALARNVADAIGADAAGVVTGYGVSDLVTEALGGWFVFGAADRLRLQWEALVRRATTPLSEAAPTAEADASADVAPAPARPDAAGRLATGEPSFLPRPARPWELPGAADIDTLLDLLIAAPPGLDLLVGHSKGNLMIETVLRTFVDQLDGDPHPLFERLRIVTLGAVVGMPSEFPHVHQLIGELDWFGGMNSSLQLPHRTVPNAWHHLNRSLPYHLDVGAALRDIGVAPDS
;
A
#
# COMPACT_ATOMS: atom_id res chain seq x y z
N MET A 1 5.96 10.59 35.15
CA MET A 1 5.78 10.74 33.70
C MET A 1 6.71 9.74 33.04
N ALA A 2 6.17 8.66 32.47
CA ALA A 2 6.99 7.65 31.81
C ALA A 2 7.51 8.21 30.48
N ASN A 3 8.79 8.02 30.18
CA ASN A 3 9.41 8.49 28.96
C ASN A 3 8.88 7.66 27.76
N ALA A 4 8.73 8.28 26.58
CA ALA A 4 8.31 7.57 25.37
C ALA A 4 9.22 6.35 25.05
N THR A 5 10.49 6.42 25.48
CA THR A 5 11.48 5.34 25.39
C THR A 5 11.15 4.14 26.29
N ASP A 6 10.65 4.37 27.51
CA ASP A 6 10.32 3.28 28.44
C ASP A 6 9.12 2.47 27.94
N LEU A 7 8.12 3.16 27.35
CA LEU A 7 6.93 2.53 26.78
C LEU A 7 7.28 1.60 25.61
N VAL A 8 8.24 1.99 24.76
CA VAL A 8 8.70 1.19 23.61
C VAL A 8 9.44 -0.07 24.06
N THR A 9 10.14 -0.01 25.19
CA THR A 9 10.97 -1.11 25.71
C THR A 9 10.13 -2.22 26.37
N GLU A 10 8.95 -1.90 26.89
CA GLU A 10 8.04 -2.85 27.55
C GLU A 10 6.99 -3.49 26.63
N LEU A 11 6.81 -2.99 25.39
CA LEU A 11 5.88 -3.53 24.38
C LEU A 11 5.94 -5.06 24.16
N PRO A 12 7.08 -5.76 24.30
CA PRO A 12 7.15 -7.21 24.12
C PRO A 12 6.41 -8.02 25.21
N PHE A 13 6.18 -7.44 26.40
CA PHE A 13 5.67 -8.13 27.58
C PHE A 13 4.21 -7.80 27.93
N VAL A 14 3.59 -6.89 27.17
CA VAL A 14 2.21 -6.44 27.33
C VAL A 14 1.25 -7.31 26.50
N PRO A 15 0.06 -7.68 27.00
CA PRO A 15 -0.93 -8.43 26.23
C PRO A 15 -1.22 -7.77 24.87
N PHE A 16 -1.28 -8.59 23.81
CA PHE A 16 -1.35 -8.16 22.41
C PHE A 16 -2.38 -7.04 22.12
N LYS A 17 -3.57 -7.11 22.73
CA LYS A 17 -4.60 -6.08 22.58
C LYS A 17 -4.20 -4.71 23.14
N GLN A 18 -3.53 -4.69 24.28
CA GLN A 18 -3.08 -3.45 24.93
C GLN A 18 -1.92 -2.82 24.15
N ARG A 19 -1.04 -3.66 23.58
CA ARG A 19 0.03 -3.22 22.68
C ARG A 19 -0.51 -2.51 21.44
N ASN A 20 -1.48 -3.12 20.75
CA ASN A 20 -2.03 -2.53 19.52
C ASN A 20 -2.84 -1.27 19.82
N ALA A 21 -3.58 -1.22 20.92
CA ALA A 21 -4.27 0.00 21.33
C ALA A 21 -3.29 1.14 21.65
N ALA A 22 -2.15 0.85 22.27
CA ALA A 22 -1.10 1.83 22.52
C ALA A 22 -0.48 2.34 21.22
N ILE A 23 -0.11 1.43 20.29
CA ILE A 23 0.40 1.78 18.95
C ILE A 23 -0.62 2.62 18.18
N ASP A 24 -1.89 2.22 18.17
CA ASP A 24 -2.95 2.95 17.49
C ASP A 24 -3.10 4.36 18.06
N SER A 25 -3.10 4.51 19.38
CA SER A 25 -3.17 5.82 20.04
C SER A 25 -1.90 6.67 19.87
N LEU A 26 -0.76 6.08 19.52
CA LEU A 26 0.45 6.83 19.24
C LEU A 26 0.43 7.39 17.82
N PHE A 27 0.01 6.58 16.84
CA PHE A 27 0.10 6.92 15.42
C PHE A 27 -1.18 7.50 14.83
N TYR A 28 -2.36 7.23 15.38
CA TYR A 28 -3.64 7.62 14.81
C TYR A 28 -4.50 8.43 15.79
N ASP A 29 -5.36 9.27 15.23
CA ASP A 29 -6.34 10.07 15.98
C ASP A 29 -7.51 9.20 16.47
N THR A 30 -7.23 8.27 17.38
CA THR A 30 -8.24 7.34 17.90
C THR A 30 -9.36 8.04 18.68
N LYS A 31 -9.14 9.29 19.11
CA LYS A 31 -10.17 10.12 19.76
C LYS A 31 -11.19 10.69 18.77
N ALA A 32 -10.94 10.62 17.46
CA ALA A 32 -11.97 10.90 16.46
C ALA A 32 -13.10 9.85 16.45
N LEU A 33 -12.89 8.70 17.09
CA LEU A 33 -13.89 7.66 17.26
C LEU A 33 -14.60 7.83 18.61
N THR A 34 -15.93 7.73 18.61
CA THR A 34 -16.71 7.77 19.84
C THR A 34 -16.47 6.53 20.71
N PRO A 35 -16.70 6.60 22.03
CA PRO A 35 -16.61 5.42 22.90
C PRO A 35 -17.51 4.26 22.45
N GLU A 36 -18.69 4.57 21.90
CA GLU A 36 -19.61 3.58 21.36
C GLU A 36 -19.05 2.89 20.10
N GLU A 37 -18.44 3.65 19.20
CA GLU A 37 -17.78 3.11 18.02
C GLU A 37 -16.59 2.22 18.41
N LEU A 38 -15.74 2.70 19.32
CA LEU A 38 -14.60 1.94 19.85
C LEU A 38 -15.07 0.61 20.49
N GLY A 39 -16.15 0.63 21.26
CA GLY A 39 -16.72 -0.57 21.88
C GLY A 39 -17.25 -1.61 20.89
N ARG A 40 -17.53 -1.21 19.64
CA ARG A 40 -18.03 -2.09 18.57
C ARG A 40 -16.92 -2.64 17.68
N LEU A 41 -15.76 -1.99 17.65
CA LEU A 41 -14.57 -2.46 16.94
C LEU A 41 -13.87 -3.54 17.77
N SER A 42 -13.63 -4.71 17.17
CA SER A 42 -12.99 -5.81 17.88
C SER A 42 -11.93 -6.45 17.00
N PRO A 43 -10.64 -6.37 17.37
CA PRO A 43 -9.58 -7.09 16.65
C PRO A 43 -9.75 -8.61 16.62
N LEU A 44 -10.65 -9.17 17.46
CA LEU A 44 -11.01 -10.58 17.47
C LEU A 44 -12.12 -10.94 16.47
N ILE A 45 -12.75 -9.96 15.82
CA ILE A 45 -13.86 -10.15 14.87
C ILE A 45 -13.49 -9.51 13.53
N ASP A 46 -12.83 -8.37 13.60
CA ASP A 46 -12.38 -7.54 12.48
C ASP A 46 -10.91 -7.88 12.20
N HIS A 47 -10.73 -9.05 11.59
CA HIS A 47 -9.41 -9.61 11.25
C HIS A 47 -8.83 -8.97 9.98
N GLU A 48 -7.60 -9.36 9.65
CA GLU A 48 -6.95 -9.05 8.36
C GLU A 48 -7.89 -9.26 7.16
N GLY A 49 -7.87 -8.32 6.21
CA GLY A 49 -8.73 -8.35 5.02
C GLY A 49 -10.19 -7.93 5.29
N SER A 50 -10.58 -7.68 6.53
CA SER A 50 -11.89 -7.08 6.81
C SER A 50 -11.91 -5.61 6.37
N ILE A 51 -13.09 -5.14 5.97
CA ILE A 51 -13.32 -3.77 5.51
C ILE A 51 -14.20 -3.06 6.53
N VAL A 52 -13.75 -1.90 6.99
CA VAL A 52 -14.52 -1.01 7.87
C VAL A 52 -14.91 0.26 7.14
N VAL A 53 -16.21 0.51 6.99
CA VAL A 53 -16.73 1.70 6.31
C VAL A 53 -17.11 2.74 7.37
N VAL A 54 -16.36 3.83 7.34
CA VAL A 54 -16.42 4.92 8.31
C VAL A 54 -17.02 6.15 7.62
N PRO A 55 -18.23 6.59 8.01
CA PRO A 55 -18.82 7.80 7.48
C PRO A 55 -18.17 9.05 8.10
N PRO A 56 -18.46 10.28 7.63
CA PRO A 56 -18.06 11.50 8.34
C PRO A 56 -18.72 11.58 9.72
N ALA A 57 -18.01 12.09 10.74
CA ALA A 57 -18.50 12.25 12.11
C ALA A 57 -19.82 13.03 12.16
N ALA A 58 -19.90 14.13 11.41
CA ALA A 58 -21.07 14.99 11.33
C ALA A 58 -22.34 14.28 10.82
N SER A 59 -22.20 13.12 10.15
CA SER A 59 -23.34 12.38 9.63
C SER A 59 -24.11 11.58 10.70
N GLY A 60 -23.49 11.32 11.86
CA GLY A 60 -24.08 10.49 12.92
C GLY A 60 -24.35 9.03 12.54
N ARG A 61 -23.96 8.59 11.34
CA ARG A 61 -24.14 7.22 10.88
C ARG A 61 -23.14 6.28 11.54
N PRO A 62 -23.52 5.02 11.85
CA PRO A 62 -22.62 4.06 12.47
C PRO A 62 -21.56 3.54 11.52
N ILE A 63 -20.41 3.13 12.07
CA ILE A 63 -19.39 2.35 11.36
C ILE A 63 -19.97 1.00 10.94
N ARG A 64 -19.80 0.66 9.65
CA ARG A 64 -20.23 -0.62 9.07
C ARG A 64 -19.02 -1.50 8.80
N ARG A 65 -19.19 -2.82 8.81
CA ARG A 65 -18.08 -3.78 8.74
C ARG A 65 -18.44 -4.94 7.82
N TYR A 66 -17.48 -5.33 6.99
CA TYR A 66 -17.63 -6.38 6.00
C TYR A 66 -16.43 -7.32 6.11
N ARG A 67 -16.71 -8.63 6.14
CA ARG A 67 -15.65 -9.65 6.24
C ARG A 67 -14.95 -9.95 4.91
N THR A 68 -15.53 -9.52 3.79
CA THR A 68 -15.02 -9.83 2.45
C THR A 68 -15.31 -8.69 1.49
N ALA A 69 -14.46 -8.53 0.47
CA ALA A 69 -14.65 -7.58 -0.62
C ALA A 69 -16.01 -7.76 -1.31
N LEU A 70 -16.42 -9.00 -1.60
CA LEU A 70 -17.71 -9.30 -2.23
C LEU A 70 -18.91 -8.75 -1.44
N ARG A 71 -18.92 -8.93 -0.10
CA ARG A 71 -20.02 -8.42 0.73
C ARG A 71 -20.03 -6.91 0.79
N PHE A 72 -18.86 -6.30 0.81
CA PHE A 72 -18.70 -4.86 0.75
C PHE A 72 -19.25 -4.33 -0.60
N MET A 73 -18.80 -4.88 -1.72
CA MET A 73 -19.18 -4.42 -3.06
C MET A 73 -20.69 -4.47 -3.28
N ASN A 74 -21.34 -5.55 -2.84
CA ASN A 74 -22.79 -5.71 -2.95
C ASN A 74 -23.62 -4.71 -2.12
N ARG A 75 -23.01 -4.02 -1.14
CA ARG A 75 -23.72 -3.11 -0.23
C ARG A 75 -23.28 -1.66 -0.39
N GLU A 76 -22.01 -1.42 -0.66
CA GLU A 76 -21.34 -0.11 -0.55
C GLU A 76 -20.47 0.22 -1.78
N GLY A 77 -20.37 -0.65 -2.78
CA GLY A 77 -19.50 -0.44 -3.95
C GLY A 77 -19.83 0.83 -4.76
N GLY A 78 -21.06 1.34 -4.65
CA GLY A 78 -21.47 2.60 -5.30
C GLY A 78 -21.34 3.86 -4.44
N THR A 79 -21.05 3.73 -3.15
CA THR A 79 -21.17 4.83 -2.17
C THR A 79 -19.84 5.28 -1.58
N VAL A 80 -18.86 4.38 -1.51
CA VAL A 80 -17.54 4.69 -0.96
C VAL A 80 -16.66 5.37 -2.00
N ARG A 81 -16.04 6.48 -1.58
CA ARG A 81 -15.13 7.25 -2.43
C ARG A 81 -13.66 6.94 -2.18
N ALA A 82 -13.31 6.63 -0.94
CA ALA A 82 -11.93 6.46 -0.52
C ALA A 82 -11.67 5.10 0.09
N PHE A 83 -10.55 4.48 -0.28
CA PHE A 83 -9.94 3.39 0.49
C PHE A 83 -8.76 3.90 1.31
N VAL A 84 -8.61 3.41 2.53
CA VAL A 84 -7.49 3.75 3.40
C VAL A 84 -6.76 2.50 3.90
N LEU A 85 -5.44 2.63 4.00
CA LEU A 85 -4.55 1.60 4.52
C LEU A 85 -3.65 2.20 5.59
N ALA A 86 -3.92 1.80 6.83
CA ALA A 86 -3.07 2.13 7.95
C ALA A 86 -1.77 1.30 7.91
N GLY A 87 -0.73 1.81 8.56
CA GLY A 87 0.57 1.15 8.68
C GLY A 87 0.52 -0.18 9.43
N VAL A 88 1.51 -1.03 9.11
CA VAL A 88 1.69 -2.35 9.71
C VAL A 88 1.69 -2.26 11.23
N GLY A 89 0.81 -3.06 11.82
CA GLY A 89 0.57 -3.12 13.25
C GLY A 89 -0.48 -2.18 13.81
N SER A 90 -1.17 -1.44 12.94
CA SER A 90 -2.45 -0.85 13.31
C SER A 90 -3.50 -1.94 13.48
N SER A 91 -4.39 -1.76 14.46
CA SER A 91 -5.58 -2.61 14.53
C SER A 91 -6.71 -2.01 13.67
N VAL A 92 -7.86 -2.68 13.69
CA VAL A 92 -9.12 -2.11 13.18
C VAL A 92 -9.39 -0.70 13.75
N VAL A 93 -8.93 -0.39 14.97
CA VAL A 93 -9.07 0.93 15.59
C VAL A 93 -8.22 1.97 14.87
N GLY A 94 -6.93 1.73 14.65
CA GLY A 94 -6.06 2.63 13.89
C GLY A 94 -6.54 2.82 12.44
N THR A 95 -6.96 1.72 11.81
CA THR A 95 -7.58 1.75 10.47
C THR A 95 -8.84 2.61 10.44
N ALA A 96 -9.76 2.44 11.40
CA ALA A 96 -10.99 3.21 11.49
C ALA A 96 -10.73 4.69 11.82
N ALA A 97 -9.70 4.99 12.63
CA ALA A 97 -9.31 6.36 12.97
C ALA A 97 -8.76 7.11 11.75
N LEU A 98 -7.88 6.47 10.96
CA LEU A 98 -7.42 7.01 9.68
C LEU A 98 -8.61 7.22 8.72
N ALA A 99 -9.48 6.23 8.59
CA ALA A 99 -10.67 6.32 7.75
C ALA A 99 -11.58 7.47 8.18
N ARG A 100 -11.74 7.70 9.49
CA ARG A 100 -12.52 8.83 10.02
C ARG A 100 -11.93 10.16 9.57
N ASN A 101 -10.63 10.37 9.76
CA ASN A 101 -10.00 11.62 9.37
C ASN A 101 -10.11 11.89 7.87
N VAL A 102 -9.99 10.85 7.03
CA VAL A 102 -10.21 10.96 5.58
C VAL A 102 -11.68 11.26 5.28
N ALA A 103 -12.62 10.54 5.88
CA ALA A 103 -14.07 10.72 5.67
C ALA A 103 -14.52 12.15 6.04
N ASP A 104 -14.05 12.65 7.18
CA ASP A 104 -14.31 14.01 7.63
C ASP A 104 -13.75 15.05 6.65
N ALA A 105 -12.56 14.80 6.11
CA ALA A 105 -11.92 15.71 5.16
C ALA A 105 -12.66 15.75 3.81
N ILE A 106 -13.06 14.60 3.26
CA ILE A 106 -13.69 14.52 1.94
C ILE A 106 -15.22 14.69 1.97
N GLY A 107 -15.82 14.74 3.15
CA GLY A 107 -17.28 14.82 3.34
C GLY A 107 -18.05 13.61 2.83
N ALA A 108 -17.40 12.44 2.72
CA ALA A 108 -17.97 11.21 2.17
C ALA A 108 -17.45 9.97 2.90
N ASP A 109 -18.06 8.82 2.67
CA ASP A 109 -17.67 7.57 3.33
C ASP A 109 -16.29 7.11 2.85
N ALA A 110 -15.43 6.74 3.81
CA ALA A 110 -14.13 6.12 3.58
C ALA A 110 -14.13 4.70 4.12
N ALA A 111 -13.59 3.76 3.35
CA ALA A 111 -13.43 2.37 3.73
C ALA A 111 -11.98 2.08 4.09
N GLY A 112 -11.72 1.53 5.27
CA GLY A 112 -10.41 1.03 5.65
C GLY A 112 -10.32 -0.47 5.43
N VAL A 113 -9.24 -0.92 4.77
CA VAL A 113 -8.88 -2.35 4.75
C VAL A 113 -8.02 -2.61 5.99
N VAL A 114 -8.47 -3.49 6.86
CA VAL A 114 -7.74 -3.86 8.06
C VAL A 114 -6.55 -4.70 7.65
N THR A 115 -5.37 -4.10 7.70
CA THR A 115 -4.11 -4.78 7.41
C THR A 115 -3.75 -5.67 8.59
N GLY A 116 -3.43 -6.93 8.32
CA GLY A 116 -3.07 -7.88 9.37
C GLY A 116 -1.65 -7.75 9.84
N TYR A 117 -1.35 -8.46 10.93
CA TYR A 117 0.01 -8.87 11.23
C TYR A 117 0.22 -10.23 10.57
N GLY A 118 0.96 -10.29 9.46
CA GLY A 118 1.60 -11.53 9.03
C GLY A 118 2.65 -11.93 10.08
N VAL A 119 2.21 -12.62 11.14
CA VAL A 119 3.04 -12.93 12.32
C VAL A 119 4.22 -13.85 11.98
N SER A 120 4.20 -14.52 10.83
CA SER A 120 5.32 -15.35 10.35
C SER A 120 6.49 -14.52 9.78
N ASP A 121 6.18 -13.49 9.00
CA ASP A 121 7.20 -12.69 8.31
C ASP A 121 7.68 -11.53 9.18
N LEU A 122 6.80 -10.97 10.02
CA LEU A 122 7.17 -9.90 10.92
C LEU A 122 7.78 -10.41 12.25
N VAL A 123 7.59 -11.62 12.77
CA VAL A 123 8.29 -11.97 14.03
C VAL A 123 9.76 -12.32 13.79
N THR A 124 10.10 -12.76 12.57
CA THR A 124 11.50 -12.99 12.19
C THR A 124 12.16 -11.73 11.62
N GLU A 125 11.39 -10.81 11.02
CA GLU A 125 11.93 -9.54 10.49
C GLU A 125 11.54 -8.26 11.25
N ALA A 126 10.40 -8.13 11.94
CA ALA A 126 9.92 -6.83 12.47
C ALA A 126 10.76 -6.21 13.59
N LEU A 127 11.57 -6.99 14.30
CA LEU A 127 12.45 -6.45 15.32
C LEU A 127 13.94 -6.48 14.92
N GLY A 128 14.32 -7.26 13.88
CA GLY A 128 15.71 -7.40 13.44
C GLY A 128 15.98 -7.30 11.93
N GLY A 129 14.97 -7.50 11.07
CA GLY A 129 15.01 -7.38 9.59
C GLY A 129 14.35 -6.12 9.01
N TRP A 130 13.48 -5.45 9.79
CA TRP A 130 12.69 -4.24 9.49
C TRP A 130 13.52 -3.03 9.04
N PHE A 131 14.83 -3.05 9.35
CA PHE A 131 15.77 -1.98 9.08
C PHE A 131 16.88 -2.36 8.08
N VAL A 132 17.01 -3.64 7.70
CA VAL A 132 18.18 -4.15 6.94
C VAL A 132 17.78 -4.63 5.53
N PHE A 133 16.69 -5.39 5.39
CA PHE A 133 16.37 -6.02 4.10
C PHE A 133 15.68 -5.08 3.11
N GLY A 134 14.85 -4.13 3.56
CA GLY A 134 14.26 -3.13 2.68
C GLY A 134 15.28 -2.17 2.04
N ALA A 135 16.46 -2.01 2.64
CA ALA A 135 17.58 -1.27 2.06
C ALA A 135 18.45 -2.17 1.16
N ALA A 136 18.68 -3.43 1.55
CA ALA A 136 19.45 -4.39 0.78
C ALA A 136 18.77 -4.81 -0.53
N ASP A 137 17.45 -4.99 -0.52
CA ASP A 137 16.69 -5.39 -1.72
C ASP A 137 16.55 -4.21 -2.71
N ARG A 138 16.39 -2.98 -2.20
CA ARG A 138 16.43 -1.75 -3.01
C ARG A 138 17.83 -1.47 -3.58
N LEU A 139 18.90 -1.71 -2.80
CA LEU A 139 20.28 -1.59 -3.28
C LEU A 139 20.59 -2.65 -4.35
N ARG A 140 20.07 -3.87 -4.20
CA ARG A 140 20.20 -4.94 -5.18
C ARG A 140 19.50 -4.57 -6.49
N LEU A 141 18.26 -4.08 -6.44
CA LEU A 141 17.51 -3.67 -7.63
C LEU A 141 18.16 -2.46 -8.33
N GLN A 142 18.70 -1.50 -7.56
CA GLN A 142 19.46 -0.38 -8.11
C GLN A 142 20.80 -0.82 -8.71
N TRP A 143 21.50 -1.77 -8.09
CA TRP A 143 22.73 -2.35 -8.62
C TRP A 143 22.49 -3.16 -9.89
N GLU A 144 21.42 -3.96 -9.95
CA GLU A 144 21.04 -4.71 -11.14
C GLU A 144 20.66 -3.78 -12.31
N ALA A 145 19.98 -2.66 -12.03
CA ALA A 145 19.70 -1.63 -13.03
C ALA A 145 20.97 -0.88 -13.50
N LEU A 146 21.91 -0.60 -12.60
CA LEU A 146 23.19 0.05 -12.92
C LEU A 146 24.10 -0.88 -13.74
N VAL A 147 24.17 -2.16 -13.36
CA VAL A 147 24.94 -3.19 -14.06
C VAL A 147 24.39 -3.38 -15.46
N ARG A 148 23.06 -3.48 -15.67
CA ARG A 148 22.45 -3.55 -17.01
C ARG A 148 22.79 -2.33 -17.88
N ARG A 149 22.87 -1.14 -17.27
CA ARG A 149 23.23 0.10 -17.96
C ARG A 149 24.73 0.18 -18.29
N ALA A 150 25.57 -0.48 -17.49
CA ALA A 150 27.01 -0.57 -17.70
C ALA A 150 27.44 -1.74 -18.62
N THR A 151 26.64 -2.80 -18.71
CA THR A 151 26.90 -3.99 -19.55
C THR A 151 26.20 -3.93 -20.92
N THR A 152 25.49 -2.84 -21.23
CA THR A 152 25.05 -2.58 -22.61
C THR A 152 26.27 -2.17 -23.43
N PRO A 153 26.74 -2.95 -24.43
CA PRO A 153 27.97 -2.63 -25.15
C PRO A 153 27.77 -1.38 -26.01
N LEU A 154 28.56 -0.34 -25.75
CA LEU A 154 28.80 0.75 -26.70
C LEU A 154 29.88 0.29 -27.69
N SER A 155 29.50 -0.03 -28.93
CA SER A 155 30.31 0.22 -30.14
C SER A 155 29.63 -0.34 -31.40
N GLU A 156 29.11 0.54 -32.25
CA GLU A 156 29.14 0.35 -33.69
C GLU A 156 30.47 0.93 -34.23
N ALA A 157 31.25 0.12 -34.94
CA ALA A 157 32.17 0.54 -36.02
C ALA A 157 32.72 -0.70 -36.75
N ALA A 158 32.30 -0.92 -38.00
CA ALA A 158 32.96 -1.77 -39.02
C ALA A 158 34.19 -1.01 -39.61
N PRO A 159 35.10 -1.59 -40.45
CA PRO A 159 35.04 -2.85 -41.23
C PRO A 159 36.34 -3.71 -41.30
N THR A 160 36.25 -4.95 -41.81
CA THR A 160 37.03 -5.58 -42.92
C THR A 160 37.05 -7.12 -42.84
N ALA A 161 37.01 -7.76 -44.02
CA ALA A 161 36.92 -9.19 -44.36
C ALA A 161 38.11 -10.04 -43.81
N GLU A 162 38.10 -11.39 -43.74
CA GLU A 162 37.67 -12.44 -44.70
C GLU A 162 37.36 -13.80 -43.98
N ALA A 163 36.61 -14.64 -44.71
CA ALA A 163 36.31 -16.09 -44.64
C ALA A 163 36.92 -17.00 -43.55
N ASP A 164 36.10 -17.86 -42.93
CA ASP A 164 35.84 -19.21 -43.45
C ASP A 164 34.65 -19.93 -42.78
N ALA A 165 34.11 -20.94 -43.47
CA ALA A 165 32.78 -21.52 -43.35
C ALA A 165 32.60 -22.62 -42.26
N SER A 166 31.39 -22.73 -41.69
CA SER A 166 30.50 -23.92 -41.81
C SER A 166 29.34 -23.96 -40.79
N ALA A 167 28.15 -24.26 -41.33
CA ALA A 167 27.00 -24.97 -40.75
C ALA A 167 26.47 -24.61 -39.34
N ASP A 168 25.34 -23.90 -39.27
CA ASP A 168 24.01 -24.48 -39.06
C ASP A 168 22.96 -23.38 -38.84
N VAL A 169 21.94 -23.35 -39.69
CA VAL A 169 20.83 -22.38 -39.65
C VAL A 169 19.70 -22.97 -38.82
N ALA A 170 19.45 -22.40 -37.64
CA ALA A 170 18.19 -22.57 -36.93
C ALA A 170 17.33 -21.31 -37.09
N PRO A 171 16.02 -21.43 -37.39
CA PRO A 171 15.17 -20.28 -37.71
C PRO A 171 14.75 -19.53 -36.43
N ALA A 172 14.53 -18.22 -36.59
CA ALA A 172 14.00 -17.33 -35.57
C ALA A 172 12.62 -17.80 -35.06
N PRO A 173 12.29 -17.62 -33.76
CA PRO A 173 10.96 -17.92 -33.26
C PRO A 173 9.93 -16.93 -33.83
N ALA A 174 8.84 -17.50 -34.36
CA ALA A 174 7.70 -16.81 -34.92
C ALA A 174 6.93 -16.00 -33.85
N ARG A 175 6.43 -14.82 -34.25
CA ARG A 175 5.41 -14.07 -33.50
C ARG A 175 4.09 -14.86 -33.51
N PRO A 176 3.31 -14.88 -32.42
CA PRO A 176 1.98 -15.48 -32.43
C PRO A 176 0.99 -14.59 -33.22
N ASP A 177 0.08 -15.24 -33.93
CA ASP A 177 -1.01 -14.62 -34.68
C ASP A 177 -2.27 -14.44 -33.81
N ALA A 178 -3.17 -13.58 -34.28
CA ALA A 178 -4.30 -13.03 -33.53
C ALA A 178 -5.49 -14.00 -33.30
N ALA A 179 -5.27 -15.32 -33.28
CA ALA A 179 -6.37 -16.29 -33.23
C ALA A 179 -6.09 -17.56 -32.39
N GLY A 180 -5.21 -17.47 -31.39
CA GLY A 180 -5.17 -18.34 -30.20
C GLY A 180 -5.67 -19.78 -30.35
N ARG A 181 -4.96 -20.63 -31.10
CA ARG A 181 -5.09 -22.10 -30.98
C ARG A 181 -3.75 -22.79 -30.83
N LEU A 182 -3.75 -23.68 -29.85
CA LEU A 182 -2.62 -24.39 -29.25
C LEU A 182 -1.97 -25.38 -30.20
N ALA A 183 -0.64 -25.31 -30.33
CA ALA A 183 0.19 -26.44 -30.77
C ALA A 183 0.76 -27.16 -29.55
N THR A 184 0.63 -28.48 -29.60
CA THR A 184 0.91 -29.50 -28.60
C THR A 184 2.32 -29.41 -28.00
N GLY A 185 2.42 -29.20 -26.69
CA GLY A 185 3.60 -29.40 -25.87
C GLY A 185 3.19 -30.05 -24.55
N GLU A 186 3.89 -31.12 -24.18
CA GLU A 186 3.69 -31.93 -22.97
C GLU A 186 3.39 -31.09 -21.72
N PRO A 187 2.47 -31.51 -20.83
CA PRO A 187 2.20 -30.80 -19.59
C PRO A 187 3.45 -30.79 -18.73
N SER A 188 4.03 -29.62 -18.52
CA SER A 188 5.07 -29.40 -17.51
C SER A 188 4.53 -29.82 -16.14
N PHE A 189 4.94 -30.99 -15.66
CA PHE A 189 4.66 -31.50 -14.31
C PHE A 189 5.45 -30.80 -13.20
N LEU A 190 6.19 -29.74 -13.52
CA LEU A 190 6.78 -28.86 -12.51
C LEU A 190 5.72 -27.85 -12.08
N PRO A 191 5.32 -27.82 -10.79
CA PRO A 191 4.45 -26.77 -10.30
C PRO A 191 5.10 -25.41 -10.59
N ARG A 192 4.31 -24.49 -11.15
CA ARG A 192 4.73 -23.10 -11.32
C ARG A 192 5.23 -22.60 -9.95
N PRO A 193 6.41 -21.95 -9.86
CA PRO A 193 6.88 -21.45 -8.57
C PRO A 193 5.81 -20.55 -7.97
N ALA A 194 5.42 -20.86 -6.73
CA ALA A 194 4.41 -20.10 -6.01
C ALA A 194 4.88 -18.63 -5.90
N ARG A 195 4.01 -17.68 -6.26
CA ARG A 195 4.34 -16.27 -6.08
C ARG A 195 4.32 -15.93 -4.58
N PRO A 196 5.10 -14.96 -4.09
CA PRO A 196 5.18 -14.64 -2.66
C PRO A 196 3.82 -14.38 -1.97
N TRP A 197 2.83 -13.91 -2.72
CA TRP A 197 1.47 -13.63 -2.25
C TRP A 197 0.52 -14.84 -2.31
N GLU A 198 0.91 -15.97 -2.93
CA GLU A 198 0.12 -17.23 -2.95
C GLU A 198 0.24 -18.00 -1.61
N LEU A 199 0.92 -17.43 -0.62
CA LEU A 199 1.10 -17.99 0.71
C LEU A 199 -0.05 -17.57 1.64
N PRO A 200 -0.50 -18.44 2.56
CA PRO A 200 -1.51 -18.08 3.56
C PRO A 200 -1.06 -16.88 4.41
N GLY A 201 -1.78 -15.75 4.33
CA GLY A 201 -1.50 -14.53 5.10
C GLY A 201 -1.41 -13.21 4.32
N ALA A 202 -2.10 -13.11 3.17
CA ALA A 202 -2.16 -11.90 2.34
C ALA A 202 -3.61 -11.43 2.12
N ALA A 203 -4.50 -11.66 3.09
CA ALA A 203 -5.94 -11.46 2.89
C ALA A 203 -6.31 -9.99 2.66
N ASP A 204 -5.50 -9.06 3.16
CA ASP A 204 -5.61 -7.62 2.92
C ASP A 204 -5.18 -7.22 1.50
N ILE A 205 -4.09 -7.79 0.99
CA ILE A 205 -3.64 -7.64 -0.41
C ILE A 205 -4.71 -8.16 -1.36
N ASP A 206 -5.21 -9.38 -1.14
CA ASP A 206 -6.26 -9.99 -1.96
C ASP A 206 -7.53 -9.14 -1.94
N THR A 207 -7.92 -8.66 -0.75
CA THR A 207 -9.09 -7.79 -0.61
C THR A 207 -8.93 -6.49 -1.38
N LEU A 208 -7.79 -5.80 -1.28
CA LEU A 208 -7.59 -4.56 -2.01
C LEU A 208 -7.51 -4.81 -3.52
N LEU A 209 -6.86 -5.89 -3.96
CA LEU A 209 -6.78 -6.26 -5.36
C LEU A 209 -8.16 -6.57 -5.95
N ASP A 210 -8.98 -7.36 -5.26
CA ASP A 210 -10.37 -7.64 -5.64
C ASP A 210 -11.18 -6.35 -5.82
N LEU A 211 -10.97 -5.38 -4.93
CA LEU A 211 -11.64 -4.08 -4.99
C LEU A 211 -11.18 -3.25 -6.19
N LEU A 212 -9.89 -3.26 -6.51
CA LEU A 212 -9.36 -2.54 -7.69
C LEU A 212 -9.87 -3.17 -8.99
N ILE A 213 -9.86 -4.51 -9.09
CA ILE A 213 -10.40 -5.26 -10.23
C ILE A 213 -11.89 -4.97 -10.40
N ALA A 214 -12.66 -4.92 -9.30
CA ALA A 214 -14.08 -4.61 -9.35
C ALA A 214 -14.38 -3.14 -9.70
N ALA A 215 -13.38 -2.26 -9.62
CA ALA A 215 -13.41 -0.86 -10.02
C ALA A 215 -14.67 -0.08 -9.58
N PRO A 216 -15.06 -0.10 -8.28
CA PRO A 216 -16.28 0.52 -7.80
C PRO A 216 -16.43 1.96 -8.32
N PRO A 217 -17.59 2.34 -8.89
CA PRO A 217 -17.72 3.58 -9.65
C PRO A 217 -17.46 4.84 -8.82
N GLY A 218 -17.72 4.77 -7.51
CA GLY A 218 -17.46 5.88 -6.57
C GLY A 218 -15.98 6.03 -6.18
N LEU A 219 -15.15 4.99 -6.37
CA LEU A 219 -13.76 4.98 -5.91
C LEU A 219 -12.89 5.93 -6.74
N ASP A 220 -12.37 6.96 -6.08
CA ASP A 220 -11.50 7.98 -6.67
C ASP A 220 -10.30 8.36 -5.79
N LEU A 221 -10.17 7.76 -4.60
CA LEU A 221 -9.11 8.06 -3.64
C LEU A 221 -8.57 6.82 -2.95
N LEU A 222 -7.24 6.70 -2.90
CA LEU A 222 -6.52 5.71 -2.10
C LEU A 222 -5.55 6.43 -1.17
N VAL A 223 -5.65 6.21 0.14
CA VAL A 223 -4.81 6.87 1.15
C VAL A 223 -4.04 5.83 1.95
N GLY A 224 -2.72 5.92 1.97
CA GLY A 224 -1.88 5.08 2.80
C GLY A 224 -1.16 5.87 3.89
N HIS A 225 -0.82 5.18 4.98
CA HIS A 225 0.05 5.72 6.01
C HIS A 225 1.20 4.75 6.33
N SER A 226 2.43 5.28 6.43
CA SER A 226 3.61 4.52 6.81
C SER A 226 3.76 3.27 5.92
N LYS A 227 3.77 2.06 6.49
CA LYS A 227 3.82 0.81 5.71
C LYS A 227 2.56 0.46 4.91
N GLY A 228 1.43 1.09 5.18
CA GLY A 228 0.25 0.97 4.31
C GLY A 228 0.56 1.44 2.89
N ASN A 229 1.50 2.37 2.73
CA ASN A 229 1.98 2.82 1.43
C ASN A 229 2.73 1.72 0.64
N LEU A 230 3.48 0.84 1.32
CA LEU A 230 4.17 -0.29 0.69
C LEU A 230 3.17 -1.36 0.21
N MET A 231 2.09 -1.54 0.96
CA MET A 231 1.00 -2.42 0.54
C MET A 231 0.28 -1.86 -0.69
N ILE A 232 -0.01 -0.55 -0.69
CA ILE A 232 -0.55 0.13 -1.86
C ILE A 232 0.37 -0.04 -3.07
N GLU A 233 1.68 0.20 -2.92
CA GLU A 233 2.64 -0.01 -4.02
C GLU A 233 2.57 -1.46 -4.54
N THR A 234 2.63 -2.45 -3.64
CA THR A 234 2.59 -3.87 -3.99
C THR A 234 1.30 -4.24 -4.75
N VAL A 235 0.15 -3.79 -4.24
CA VAL A 235 -1.14 -4.10 -4.85
C VAL A 235 -1.32 -3.41 -6.19
N LEU A 236 -0.94 -2.13 -6.32
CA LEU A 236 -1.05 -1.40 -7.58
C LEU A 236 -0.12 -1.97 -8.66
N ARG A 237 1.10 -2.38 -8.30
CA ARG A 237 2.00 -3.09 -9.23
C ARG A 237 1.40 -4.40 -9.70
N THR A 238 0.89 -5.21 -8.75
CA THR A 238 0.24 -6.48 -9.08
C THR A 238 -0.97 -6.28 -9.97
N PHE A 239 -1.76 -5.23 -9.71
CA PHE A 239 -2.91 -4.86 -10.50
C PHE A 239 -2.53 -4.49 -11.94
N VAL A 240 -1.52 -3.64 -12.13
CA VAL A 240 -0.98 -3.28 -13.46
C VAL A 240 -0.44 -4.52 -14.19
N ASP A 241 0.34 -5.35 -13.51
CA ASP A 241 0.89 -6.58 -14.09
C ASP A 241 -0.20 -7.55 -14.55
N GLN A 242 -1.34 -7.62 -13.85
CA GLN A 242 -2.48 -8.46 -14.22
C GLN A 242 -3.28 -7.93 -15.41
N LEU A 243 -3.27 -6.62 -15.62
CA LEU A 243 -3.91 -6.02 -16.79
C LEU A 243 -3.11 -6.25 -18.08
N ASP A 244 -1.81 -6.58 -17.99
CA ASP A 244 -0.95 -6.88 -19.15
C ASP A 244 -1.02 -5.79 -20.25
N GLY A 245 -1.10 -4.53 -19.83
CA GLY A 245 -1.19 -3.36 -20.71
C GLY A 245 -2.61 -2.94 -21.09
N ASP A 246 -3.65 -3.64 -20.64
CA ASP A 246 -5.04 -3.24 -20.88
C ASP A 246 -5.37 -1.92 -20.16
N PRO A 247 -6.09 -0.99 -20.82
CA PRO A 247 -6.50 0.25 -20.20
C PRO A 247 -7.54 0.00 -19.10
N HIS A 248 -7.44 0.73 -17.99
CA HIS A 248 -8.37 0.61 -16.88
C HIS A 248 -8.86 1.99 -16.40
N PRO A 249 -10.16 2.16 -16.09
CA PRO A 249 -10.72 3.46 -15.68
C PRO A 249 -10.09 4.04 -14.41
N LEU A 250 -9.50 3.20 -13.55
CA LEU A 250 -8.83 3.67 -12.34
C LEU A 250 -7.52 4.41 -12.61
N PHE A 251 -6.86 4.22 -13.76
CA PHE A 251 -5.61 4.93 -14.06
C PHE A 251 -5.83 6.45 -14.08
N GLU A 252 -6.88 6.90 -14.75
CA GLU A 252 -7.23 8.33 -14.80
C GLU A 252 -8.01 8.80 -13.57
N ARG A 253 -8.86 7.93 -12.99
CA ARG A 253 -9.78 8.34 -11.90
C ARG A 253 -9.11 8.37 -10.53
N LEU A 254 -8.18 7.46 -10.26
CA LEU A 254 -7.69 7.23 -8.90
C LEU A 254 -6.61 8.25 -8.52
N ARG A 255 -6.88 8.98 -7.44
CA ARG A 255 -5.87 9.79 -6.75
C ARG A 255 -5.26 8.96 -5.63
N ILE A 256 -3.93 8.91 -5.58
CA ILE A 256 -3.19 8.14 -4.58
C ILE A 256 -2.46 9.12 -3.66
N VAL A 257 -2.70 9.00 -2.36
CA VAL A 257 -2.11 9.86 -1.34
C VAL A 257 -1.31 9.00 -0.37
N THR A 258 -0.03 9.28 -0.22
CA THR A 258 0.81 8.62 0.79
C THR A 258 1.14 9.59 1.91
N LEU A 259 1.03 9.12 3.14
CA LEU A 259 1.36 9.87 4.35
C LEU A 259 2.49 9.16 5.09
N GLY A 260 3.54 9.90 5.47
CA GLY A 260 4.63 9.39 6.32
C GLY A 260 5.53 8.33 5.66
N ALA A 261 5.38 8.05 4.36
CA ALA A 261 6.39 7.32 3.59
C ALA A 261 6.28 7.63 2.10
N VAL A 262 7.43 7.71 1.42
CA VAL A 262 7.56 7.88 -0.02
C VAL A 262 7.91 6.54 -0.66
N VAL A 263 7.09 6.09 -1.59
CA VAL A 263 7.18 4.78 -2.25
C VAL A 263 7.13 4.93 -3.77
N GLY A 264 7.47 3.87 -4.50
CA GLY A 264 7.50 3.91 -5.97
C GLY A 264 6.15 3.52 -6.55
N MET A 265 5.29 4.46 -6.94
CA MET A 265 4.04 4.10 -7.60
C MET A 265 4.26 3.68 -9.07
N PRO A 266 3.43 2.78 -9.63
CA PRO A 266 3.42 2.49 -11.06
C PRO A 266 3.14 3.75 -11.90
N SER A 267 3.77 3.87 -13.06
CA SER A 267 3.68 5.06 -13.92
C SER A 267 2.31 5.27 -14.55
N GLU A 268 1.47 4.24 -14.56
CA GLU A 268 0.09 4.23 -15.04
C GLU A 268 -0.82 5.11 -14.18
N PHE A 269 -0.41 5.46 -12.96
CA PHE A 269 -1.15 6.36 -12.07
C PHE A 269 -0.53 7.76 -12.07
N PRO A 270 -1.08 8.73 -12.83
CA PRO A 270 -0.53 10.07 -12.93
C PRO A 270 -0.81 10.94 -11.69
N HIS A 271 -1.81 10.57 -10.87
CA HIS A 271 -2.30 11.39 -9.76
C HIS A 271 -1.79 10.89 -8.40
N VAL A 272 -0.47 10.97 -8.19
CA VAL A 272 0.19 10.53 -6.96
C VAL A 272 0.66 11.73 -6.15
N HIS A 273 0.24 11.80 -4.88
CA HIS A 273 0.62 12.83 -3.92
C HIS A 273 1.30 12.18 -2.72
N GLN A 274 2.62 12.38 -2.60
CA GLN A 274 3.38 11.80 -1.49
C GLN A 274 3.76 12.86 -0.49
N LEU A 275 3.36 12.67 0.77
CA LEU A 275 3.56 13.63 1.85
C LEU A 275 4.35 12.98 2.98
N ILE A 276 5.38 13.68 3.45
CA ILE A 276 6.20 13.27 4.58
C ILE A 276 6.40 14.45 5.53
N GLY A 277 6.40 14.20 6.83
CA GLY A 277 6.65 15.26 7.80
C GLY A 277 8.08 15.79 7.74
N GLU A 278 8.27 17.09 7.92
CA GLU A 278 9.62 17.71 7.99
C GLU A 278 10.49 17.10 9.09
N LEU A 279 9.87 16.72 10.21
CA LEU A 279 10.55 16.13 11.35
C LEU A 279 10.55 14.59 11.27
N ASP A 280 9.95 14.01 10.23
CA ASP A 280 9.66 12.58 10.11
C ASP A 280 10.88 11.76 9.64
N TRP A 281 11.87 11.65 10.51
CA TRP A 281 13.02 10.77 10.29
C TRP A 281 12.61 9.29 10.20
N PHE A 282 11.54 8.89 10.88
CA PHE A 282 11.07 7.51 10.89
C PHE A 282 10.52 7.09 9.52
N GLY A 283 9.62 7.90 8.97
CA GLY A 283 9.15 7.78 7.59
C GLY A 283 10.30 7.92 6.60
N GLY A 284 11.23 8.85 6.86
CA GLY A 284 12.39 9.11 5.99
C GLY A 284 13.26 7.87 5.78
N MET A 285 13.56 7.13 6.84
CA MET A 285 14.33 5.87 6.75
C MET A 285 13.62 4.78 5.92
N ASN A 286 12.30 4.80 5.89
CA ASN A 286 11.50 3.82 5.15
C ASN A 286 11.21 4.29 3.71
N SER A 287 11.60 5.50 3.34
CA SER A 287 11.19 6.18 2.12
C SER A 287 12.23 6.13 1.00
N SER A 288 11.75 6.13 -0.24
CA SER A 288 12.54 6.43 -1.43
C SER A 288 12.56 7.95 -1.66
N LEU A 289 13.29 8.68 -0.80
CA LEU A 289 13.29 10.16 -0.75
C LEU A 289 13.80 10.85 -2.03
N GLN A 290 14.41 10.11 -2.95
CA GLN A 290 14.76 10.59 -4.28
C GLN A 290 13.56 10.81 -5.21
N LEU A 291 12.39 10.24 -4.88
CA LEU A 291 11.16 10.38 -5.66
C LEU A 291 10.45 11.70 -5.35
N PRO A 292 9.62 12.22 -6.26
CA PRO A 292 8.81 13.42 -6.01
C PRO A 292 7.92 13.24 -4.77
N HIS A 293 8.06 14.17 -3.83
CA HIS A 293 7.27 14.24 -2.60
C HIS A 293 7.19 15.68 -2.09
N ARG A 294 6.24 15.93 -1.19
CA ARG A 294 6.10 17.19 -0.47
C ARG A 294 6.43 16.97 1.00
N THR A 295 7.14 17.93 1.58
CA THR A 295 7.41 17.96 3.01
C THR A 295 6.34 18.80 3.71
N VAL A 296 5.75 18.27 4.78
CA VAL A 296 4.76 18.96 5.61
C VAL A 296 5.50 19.65 6.77
N PRO A 297 5.50 21.00 6.84
CA PRO A 297 6.24 21.73 7.86
C PRO A 297 5.79 21.38 9.28
N ASN A 298 6.74 21.27 10.21
CA ASN A 298 6.47 20.95 11.63
C ASN A 298 5.64 19.66 11.85
N ALA A 299 5.62 18.73 10.91
CA ALA A 299 4.95 17.45 11.08
C ALA A 299 5.96 16.33 11.31
N TRP A 300 5.59 15.41 12.18
CA TRP A 300 6.28 14.16 12.49
C TRP A 300 5.53 12.97 11.83
N HIS A 301 5.90 11.74 12.20
CA HIS A 301 5.34 10.54 11.57
C HIS A 301 3.85 10.29 11.86
N HIS A 302 3.37 10.65 13.05
CA HIS A 302 2.02 10.27 13.48
C HIS A 302 0.93 11.21 12.95
N LEU A 303 -0.27 10.66 12.85
CA LEU A 303 -1.50 11.36 12.45
C LEU A 303 -2.36 11.76 13.66
N ASN A 304 -1.93 11.44 14.89
CA ASN A 304 -2.72 11.69 16.09
C ASN A 304 -2.81 13.18 16.45
N ARG A 305 -3.99 13.78 16.24
CA ARG A 305 -4.28 15.19 16.54
C ARG A 305 -4.18 15.57 18.02
N SER A 306 -4.22 14.59 18.93
CA SER A 306 -4.00 14.84 20.36
C SER A 306 -2.54 15.07 20.73
N LEU A 307 -1.61 14.81 19.82
CA LEU A 307 -0.17 14.98 20.01
C LEU A 307 0.33 16.18 19.18
N PRO A 308 1.29 16.96 19.71
CA PRO A 308 1.90 18.05 18.94
C PRO A 308 2.67 17.48 17.74
N TYR A 309 2.89 18.32 16.73
CA TYR A 309 3.64 17.95 15.52
C TYR A 309 3.05 16.74 14.76
N HIS A 310 1.73 16.54 14.79
CA HIS A 310 1.10 15.52 13.94
C HIS A 310 1.02 15.98 12.49
N LEU A 311 1.05 15.02 11.56
CA LEU A 311 0.65 15.26 10.18
C LEU A 311 -0.89 15.25 10.11
N ASP A 312 -1.50 16.42 9.98
CA ASP A 312 -2.96 16.52 9.86
C ASP A 312 -3.44 16.03 8.48
N VAL A 313 -4.10 14.88 8.49
CA VAL A 313 -4.69 14.25 7.29
C VAL A 313 -5.62 15.21 6.54
N GLY A 314 -6.49 15.92 7.25
CA GLY A 314 -7.46 16.82 6.63
C GLY A 314 -6.79 18.03 5.99
N ALA A 315 -5.80 18.62 6.66
CA ALA A 315 -5.03 19.72 6.08
C ALA A 315 -4.20 19.25 4.86
N ALA A 316 -3.57 18.09 4.96
CA ALA A 316 -2.80 17.50 3.87
C ALA A 316 -3.67 17.23 2.63
N LEU A 317 -4.88 16.67 2.81
CA LEU A 317 -5.80 16.41 1.70
C LEU A 317 -6.34 17.69 1.06
N ARG A 318 -6.52 18.77 1.82
CA ARG A 318 -6.92 20.08 1.27
C ARG A 318 -5.79 20.73 0.46
N ASP A 319 -4.56 20.72 0.99
CA ASP A 319 -3.39 21.32 0.32
C ASP A 319 -3.14 20.74 -1.09
N ILE A 320 -3.45 19.46 -1.28
CA ILE A 320 -3.31 18.77 -2.56
C ILE A 320 -4.57 18.83 -3.44
N GLY A 321 -5.61 19.57 -3.02
CA GLY A 321 -6.88 19.71 -3.76
C GLY A 321 -7.75 18.46 -3.77
N VAL A 322 -7.55 17.53 -2.83
CA VAL A 322 -8.35 16.30 -2.73
C VAL A 322 -9.64 16.51 -1.96
N ALA A 323 -9.58 17.30 -0.88
CA ALA A 323 -10.70 17.69 -0.05
C ALA A 323 -11.13 19.15 -0.35
N PRO A 324 -12.41 19.50 -0.16
CA PRO A 324 -12.88 20.88 -0.33
C PRO A 324 -12.23 21.81 0.69
N ASP A 325 -12.08 23.08 0.32
CA ASP A 325 -11.71 24.14 1.25
C ASP A 325 -12.80 24.28 2.33
N SER A 326 -12.37 24.47 3.58
CA SER A 326 -13.21 24.58 4.78
C SER A 326 -13.87 25.95 4.92
#